data_AF-A0A916E3C2-F1
#
_entry.id   AF-A0A916E3C2-F1
#
_cell.length_a   1.000
_cell.length_b   1.000
_cell.length_c   1.000
_cell.angle_alpha   90.00
_cell.angle_beta   90.00
_cell.angle_gamma   90.00
#
_symmetry.space_group_name_H-M   'P 1'
#
loop_
_entity.id
_entity.type
_entity.pdbx_description
1 polymer ?
#
loop_
_entity_poly.entity_id
_entity_poly.type
_entity_poly.pdbx_seq_one_letter_code
_entity_poly.pdbx_strand_id
1 'polypeptide(L)'
;MCKYIRKLELRISKKDNNHRFIRLIELNRPFNVSLSTSYKSGMHDEEFNEALELSLIKYARRIQSFSLTKSPNTTDFLSHLFNLTSLRLNGNYGEEWNCLKHLSLPFLQTLKIGGFIQAKFLANIITSTKGYLNKINIDIDHHSDINNQRIIQAIYRNCPNLKRLKLEIKNNNISELEPLLRSCKYLNKLHILKRNNAITNWNNCFKVLSKSSPTNLSKFKFDCRDINEFQLDSLELFFDNWKVRQPMILQFNSYINLNIQYKDFMRLIDKYKKKGNIKYFVIKSAI
;
A
#
# COMPACT_ATOMS: atom_id res chain seq x y z
N MET A 1 23.46 18.37 -23.77
CA MET A 1 22.44 17.30 -23.80
C MET A 1 22.70 16.33 -22.66
N CYS A 2 21.74 16.11 -21.75
CA CYS A 2 21.87 15.15 -20.65
C CYS A 2 21.95 13.73 -21.21
N LYS A 3 23.03 12.99 -20.93
CA LYS A 3 23.26 11.68 -21.56
C LYS A 3 22.34 10.56 -21.03
N TYR A 4 21.78 10.67 -19.82
CA TYR A 4 20.91 9.62 -19.25
C TYR A 4 19.93 10.17 -18.19
N ILE A 5 18.65 10.30 -18.53
CA ILE A 5 17.61 10.58 -17.52
C ILE A 5 17.21 9.27 -16.84
N ARG A 6 17.59 9.08 -15.57
CA ARG A 6 17.18 7.90 -14.79
C ARG A 6 15.72 7.98 -14.30
N LYS A 7 15.20 9.20 -14.16
CA LYS A 7 13.88 9.48 -13.59
C LYS A 7 13.24 10.66 -14.30
N LEU A 8 12.04 10.44 -14.83
CA LEU A 8 11.18 11.47 -15.39
C LEU A 8 10.01 11.71 -14.43
N GLU A 9 9.85 12.92 -13.96
CA GLU A 9 8.65 13.35 -13.24
C GLU A 9 7.97 14.45 -14.04
N LEU A 10 6.73 14.20 -14.43
CA LEU A 10 5.92 15.14 -15.19
C LEU A 10 4.68 15.51 -14.39
N ARG A 11 4.45 16.82 -14.25
CA ARG A 11 3.20 17.39 -13.76
C ARG A 11 2.42 17.89 -14.96
N ILE A 12 1.31 17.24 -15.25
CA ILE A 12 0.46 17.50 -16.41
C ILE A 12 -0.57 18.56 -16.00
N SER A 13 -0.56 19.66 -16.75
CA SER A 13 -1.48 20.79 -16.59
C SER A 13 -2.84 20.46 -17.19
N LYS A 14 -3.87 21.21 -16.77
CA LYS A 14 -5.23 21.03 -17.27
C LYS A 14 -5.34 21.26 -18.78
N LYS A 15 -4.62 22.26 -19.29
CA LYS A 15 -4.55 22.68 -20.69
C LYS A 15 -3.13 23.15 -21.02
N ASP A 16 -2.89 23.39 -22.30
CA ASP A 16 -1.69 24.02 -22.85
C ASP A 16 -0.40 23.27 -22.50
N ASN A 17 -0.48 21.93 -22.51
CA ASN A 17 0.70 21.12 -22.26
C ASN A 17 1.64 21.19 -23.47
N ASN A 18 2.92 21.43 -23.21
CA ASN A 18 3.89 21.58 -24.28
C ASN A 18 4.29 20.20 -24.86
N HIS A 19 3.73 19.85 -26.03
CA HIS A 19 4.02 18.61 -26.76
C HIS A 19 5.51 18.41 -27.08
N ARG A 20 6.34 19.48 -27.09
CA ARG A 20 7.79 19.34 -27.27
C ARG A 20 8.46 18.53 -26.16
N PHE A 21 7.84 18.40 -24.97
CA PHE A 21 8.33 17.54 -23.89
C PHE A 21 8.35 16.06 -24.28
N ILE A 22 7.47 15.63 -25.18
CA ILE A 22 7.45 14.23 -25.66
C ILE A 22 8.78 13.85 -26.29
N ARG A 23 9.42 14.77 -27.02
CA ARG A 23 10.75 14.55 -27.61
C ARG A 23 11.83 14.24 -26.55
N LEU A 24 11.68 14.74 -25.33
CA LEU A 24 12.62 14.42 -24.25
C LEU A 24 12.52 12.95 -23.81
N ILE A 25 11.34 12.33 -23.89
CA ILE A 25 11.16 10.91 -23.60
C ILE A 25 11.87 10.07 -24.64
N GLU A 26 11.69 10.43 -25.92
CA GLU A 26 12.30 9.73 -27.06
C GLU A 26 13.83 9.77 -27.02
N LEU A 27 14.39 10.91 -26.64
CA LEU A 27 15.84 11.12 -26.56
C LEU A 27 16.48 10.42 -25.34
N ASN A 28 15.80 10.39 -24.18
CA ASN A 28 16.43 10.00 -22.92
C ASN A 28 16.05 8.62 -22.40
N ARG A 29 14.92 8.04 -22.84
CA ARG A 29 14.49 6.66 -22.56
C ARG A 29 14.54 6.31 -21.05
N PRO A 30 13.68 6.95 -20.22
CA PRO A 30 13.77 6.87 -18.76
C PRO A 30 13.47 5.48 -18.19
N PHE A 31 14.09 5.17 -17.04
CA PHE A 31 13.83 3.93 -16.29
C PHE A 31 12.68 4.07 -15.29
N ASN A 32 12.52 5.27 -14.73
CA ASN A 32 11.48 5.58 -13.75
C ASN A 32 10.63 6.73 -14.29
N VAL A 33 9.32 6.54 -14.37
CA VAL A 33 8.39 7.57 -14.85
C VAL A 33 7.33 7.81 -13.79
N SER A 34 7.07 9.08 -13.49
CA SER A 34 5.99 9.51 -12.62
C SER A 34 5.18 10.58 -13.33
N LEU A 35 3.94 10.25 -13.64
CA LEU A 35 2.97 11.18 -14.19
C LEU A 35 2.01 11.59 -13.09
N SER A 36 1.83 12.89 -12.92
CA SER A 36 0.91 13.45 -11.94
C SER A 36 0.13 14.58 -12.56
N THR A 37 -1.13 14.75 -12.17
CA THR A 37 -1.97 15.86 -12.62
C THR A 37 -2.05 16.94 -11.53
N SER A 38 -2.11 18.20 -11.94
CA SER A 38 -2.29 19.32 -11.01
C SER A 38 -3.75 19.58 -10.62
N TYR A 39 -4.69 18.92 -11.30
CA TYR A 39 -6.13 19.09 -11.14
C TYR A 39 -6.79 17.78 -10.70
N LYS A 40 -7.93 17.90 -10.00
CA LYS A 40 -8.74 16.78 -9.50
C LYS A 40 -9.85 16.33 -10.46
N SER A 41 -10.32 17.22 -11.35
CA SER A 41 -11.42 16.96 -12.29
C SER A 41 -11.47 18.00 -13.43
N GLY A 42 -12.21 17.69 -14.52
CA GLY A 42 -12.55 18.61 -15.63
C GLY A 42 -11.95 18.22 -16.99
N MET A 43 -12.36 18.87 -18.09
CA MET A 43 -11.82 18.58 -19.42
C MET A 43 -10.29 18.65 -19.47
N HIS A 44 -9.69 17.62 -20.07
CA HIS A 44 -8.26 17.39 -20.10
C HIS A 44 -7.73 17.60 -21.51
N ASP A 45 -6.43 17.85 -21.58
CA ASP A 45 -5.67 17.75 -22.82
C ASP A 45 -5.52 16.26 -23.19
N GLU A 46 -6.59 15.66 -23.72
CA GLU A 46 -6.65 14.24 -24.04
C GLU A 46 -5.62 13.85 -25.09
N GLU A 47 -5.45 14.71 -26.10
CA GLU A 47 -4.47 14.56 -27.17
C GLU A 47 -3.05 14.52 -26.61
N PHE A 48 -2.69 15.43 -25.68
CA PHE A 48 -1.38 15.38 -25.04
C PHE A 48 -1.17 14.09 -24.23
N ASN A 49 -2.16 13.65 -23.46
CA ASN A 49 -2.04 12.44 -22.64
C ASN A 49 -1.89 11.19 -23.51
N GLU A 50 -2.68 11.07 -24.58
CA GLU A 50 -2.59 9.97 -25.53
C GLU A 50 -1.23 9.97 -26.25
N ALA A 51 -0.77 11.12 -26.76
CA ALA A 51 0.53 11.24 -27.41
C ALA A 51 1.69 10.88 -26.46
N LEU A 52 1.58 11.27 -25.19
CA LEU A 52 2.52 10.93 -24.13
C LEU A 52 2.54 9.42 -23.84
N GLU A 53 1.36 8.81 -23.68
CA GLU A 53 1.19 7.37 -23.45
C GLU A 53 1.77 6.54 -24.60
N LEU A 54 1.42 6.87 -25.85
CA LEU A 54 1.97 6.22 -27.06
C LEU A 54 3.50 6.33 -27.13
N SER A 55 4.05 7.47 -26.74
CA SER A 55 5.51 7.68 -26.72
C SER A 55 6.20 6.85 -25.64
N LEU A 56 5.57 6.68 -24.48
CA LEU A 56 6.07 5.81 -23.41
C LEU A 56 6.02 4.32 -23.82
N ILE A 57 4.98 3.89 -24.55
CA ILE A 57 4.84 2.52 -25.06
C ILE A 57 6.05 2.14 -25.93
N LYS A 58 6.53 3.04 -26.80
CA LYS A 58 7.72 2.80 -27.65
C LYS A 58 8.96 2.38 -26.86
N TYR A 59 9.06 2.76 -25.58
CA TYR A 59 10.19 2.46 -24.70
C TYR A 59 9.81 1.65 -23.47
N ALA A 60 8.63 1.04 -23.47
CA ALA A 60 8.05 0.32 -22.33
C ALA A 60 9.00 -0.72 -21.72
N ARG A 61 9.78 -1.43 -22.55
CA ARG A 61 10.75 -2.44 -22.11
C ARG A 61 11.79 -1.94 -21.11
N ARG A 62 12.10 -0.63 -21.12
CA ARG A 62 13.08 -0.01 -20.22
C ARG A 62 12.47 0.53 -18.94
N ILE A 63 11.16 0.76 -18.91
CA ILE A 63 10.49 1.34 -17.76
C ILE A 63 10.34 0.25 -16.69
N GLN A 64 10.96 0.48 -15.54
CA GLN A 64 10.93 -0.45 -14.39
C GLN A 64 10.07 0.08 -13.24
N SER A 65 9.99 1.40 -13.07
CA SER A 65 9.09 2.02 -12.12
C SER A 65 8.13 2.98 -12.81
N PHE A 66 6.84 2.81 -12.52
CA PHE A 66 5.80 3.69 -13.03
C PHE A 66 4.91 4.21 -11.90
N SER A 67 4.55 5.49 -11.97
CA SER A 67 3.63 6.12 -11.04
C SER A 67 2.63 6.99 -11.80
N LEU A 68 1.37 6.93 -11.39
CA LEU A 68 0.28 7.63 -12.05
C LEU A 68 -0.78 8.09 -11.03
N THR A 69 -1.27 9.32 -11.15
CA THR A 69 -2.31 9.89 -10.27
C THR A 69 -3.68 10.04 -10.93
N LYS A 70 -3.85 9.50 -12.14
CA LYS A 70 -5.06 9.61 -12.94
C LYS A 70 -5.14 8.46 -13.93
N SER A 71 -6.32 7.90 -14.18
CA SER A 71 -6.46 6.80 -15.16
C SER A 71 -5.90 7.18 -16.56
N PRO A 72 -5.17 6.29 -17.25
CA PRO A 72 -4.73 6.51 -18.62
C PRO A 72 -5.90 6.69 -19.59
N ASN A 73 -5.68 7.43 -20.67
CA ASN A 73 -6.65 7.56 -21.76
C ASN A 73 -6.66 6.29 -22.64
N THR A 74 -5.48 5.77 -22.94
CA THR A 74 -5.29 4.54 -23.72
C THR A 74 -5.56 3.33 -22.83
N THR A 75 -6.61 2.57 -23.15
CA THR A 75 -7.13 1.49 -22.27
C THR A 75 -6.08 0.42 -21.94
N ASP A 76 -5.20 0.08 -22.88
CA ASP A 76 -4.16 -0.95 -22.70
C ASP A 76 -2.77 -0.38 -22.37
N PHE A 77 -2.66 0.91 -22.04
CA PHE A 77 -1.35 1.53 -21.80
C PHE A 77 -0.49 0.77 -20.78
N LEU A 78 -1.07 0.40 -19.63
CA LEU A 78 -0.33 -0.27 -18.57
C LEU A 78 0.09 -1.71 -18.93
N SER A 79 -0.62 -2.39 -19.84
CA SER A 79 -0.28 -3.76 -20.24
C SER A 79 1.01 -3.83 -21.06
N HIS A 80 1.35 -2.75 -21.77
CA HIS A 80 2.61 -2.62 -22.50
C HIS A 80 3.82 -2.52 -21.57
N LEU A 81 3.63 -2.08 -20.31
CA LEU A 81 4.67 -1.93 -19.30
C LEU A 81 4.96 -3.25 -18.55
N PHE A 82 5.07 -4.36 -19.27
CA PHE A 82 5.16 -5.71 -18.68
C PHE A 82 6.43 -5.94 -17.83
N ASN A 83 7.49 -5.16 -18.04
CA ASN A 83 8.78 -5.23 -17.31
C ASN A 83 8.78 -4.44 -15.98
N LEU A 84 7.64 -3.91 -15.54
CA LEU A 84 7.57 -3.14 -14.29
C LEU A 84 7.94 -3.98 -13.07
N THR A 85 8.85 -3.44 -12.27
CA THR A 85 9.18 -3.95 -10.93
C THR A 85 8.47 -3.15 -9.84
N SER A 86 8.05 -1.91 -10.13
CA SER A 86 7.34 -1.05 -9.19
C SER A 86 6.21 -0.28 -9.86
N LEU A 87 4.99 -0.41 -9.32
CA LEU A 87 3.81 0.33 -9.74
C LEU A 87 3.24 1.13 -8.57
N ARG A 88 2.99 2.42 -8.80
CA ARG A 88 2.23 3.28 -7.89
C ARG A 88 1.04 3.89 -8.61
N LEU A 89 -0.16 3.66 -8.12
CA LEU A 89 -1.38 4.30 -8.61
C LEU A 89 -2.04 5.08 -7.47
N ASN A 90 -2.56 6.26 -7.76
CA ASN A 90 -3.34 7.05 -6.82
C ASN A 90 -4.54 7.65 -7.55
N GLY A 91 -5.73 7.07 -7.38
CA GLY A 91 -6.92 7.48 -8.14
C GLY A 91 -7.67 8.63 -7.48
N ASN A 92 -8.23 9.52 -8.30
CA ASN A 92 -9.18 10.54 -7.82
C ASN A 92 -10.60 9.99 -7.80
N TYR A 93 -11.46 10.61 -6.98
CA TYR A 93 -12.87 10.28 -6.91
C TYR A 93 -13.55 10.42 -8.28
N GLY A 94 -14.36 9.43 -8.67
CA GLY A 94 -15.10 9.41 -9.93
C GLY A 94 -14.32 8.91 -11.14
N GLU A 95 -13.03 8.57 -11.01
CA GLU A 95 -12.24 8.02 -12.12
C GLU A 95 -12.45 6.51 -12.28
N GLU A 96 -12.67 6.07 -13.52
CA GLU A 96 -12.68 4.63 -13.86
C GLU A 96 -11.30 4.13 -14.26
N TRP A 97 -10.82 3.11 -13.57
CA TRP A 97 -9.54 2.45 -13.85
C TRP A 97 -9.72 1.14 -14.64
N ASN A 98 -10.46 1.20 -15.75
CA ASN A 98 -10.77 0.03 -16.57
C ASN A 98 -9.52 -0.66 -17.15
N CYS A 99 -8.44 0.09 -17.34
CA CYS A 99 -7.11 -0.42 -17.71
C CYS A 99 -6.55 -1.48 -16.73
N LEU A 100 -7.08 -1.56 -15.50
CA LEU A 100 -6.66 -2.54 -14.50
C LEU A 100 -7.37 -3.89 -14.59
N LYS A 101 -8.48 -3.98 -15.35
CA LYS A 101 -9.36 -5.16 -15.35
C LYS A 101 -8.66 -6.45 -15.74
N HIS A 102 -7.77 -6.36 -16.73
CA HIS A 102 -7.02 -7.49 -17.30
C HIS A 102 -5.50 -7.29 -17.21
N LEU A 103 -5.04 -6.38 -16.34
CA LEU A 103 -3.64 -6.04 -16.22
C LEU A 103 -2.84 -7.21 -15.62
N SER A 104 -1.80 -7.63 -16.34
CA SER A 104 -0.85 -8.65 -15.91
C SER A 104 0.56 -8.07 -15.83
N LEU A 105 1.17 -8.12 -14.64
CA LEU A 105 2.51 -7.59 -14.38
C LEU A 105 3.38 -8.66 -13.72
N PRO A 106 3.92 -9.61 -14.51
CA PRO A 106 4.53 -10.83 -13.99
C PRO A 106 5.83 -10.61 -13.22
N PHE A 107 6.49 -9.45 -13.38
CA PHE A 107 7.75 -9.13 -12.70
C PHE A 107 7.59 -8.09 -11.58
N LEU A 108 6.34 -7.78 -11.19
CA LEU A 108 6.06 -6.73 -10.23
C LEU A 108 6.50 -7.13 -8.82
N GLN A 109 7.36 -6.31 -8.23
CA GLN A 109 7.92 -6.51 -6.89
C GLN A 109 7.30 -5.58 -5.84
N THR A 110 6.92 -4.37 -6.26
CA THR A 110 6.29 -3.36 -5.41
C THR A 110 4.97 -2.89 -6.01
N LEU A 111 3.89 -3.05 -5.26
CA LEU A 111 2.57 -2.53 -5.58
C LEU A 111 2.17 -1.48 -4.54
N LYS A 112 1.85 -0.26 -5.00
CA LYS A 112 1.33 0.82 -4.15
C LYS A 112 0.06 1.39 -4.77
N ILE A 113 -1.06 1.28 -4.08
CA ILE A 113 -2.36 1.74 -4.54
C ILE A 113 -2.92 2.68 -3.49
N GLY A 114 -3.44 3.83 -3.90
CA GLY A 114 -4.08 4.81 -3.02
C GLY A 114 -5.30 5.48 -3.66
N GLY A 115 -6.08 6.16 -2.83
CA GLY A 115 -7.23 6.95 -3.26
C GLY A 115 -8.40 6.08 -3.73
N PHE A 116 -9.09 6.51 -4.77
CA PHE A 116 -10.38 5.95 -5.20
C PHE A 116 -10.25 4.89 -6.32
N ILE A 117 -9.30 3.97 -6.20
CA ILE A 117 -9.11 2.88 -7.16
C ILE A 117 -10.05 1.72 -6.83
N GLN A 118 -10.73 1.18 -7.84
CA GLN A 118 -11.69 0.09 -7.65
C GLN A 118 -11.00 -1.19 -7.16
N ALA A 119 -11.23 -1.54 -5.89
CA ALA A 119 -10.65 -2.70 -5.19
C ALA A 119 -10.80 -4.03 -5.95
N LYS A 120 -11.88 -4.17 -6.74
CA LYS A 120 -12.20 -5.37 -7.52
C LYS A 120 -11.09 -5.81 -8.48
N PHE A 121 -10.24 -4.88 -8.94
CA PHE A 121 -9.15 -5.19 -9.88
C PHE A 121 -7.86 -5.65 -9.19
N LEU A 122 -7.69 -5.35 -7.90
CA LEU A 122 -6.41 -5.53 -7.21
C LEU A 122 -6.04 -7.01 -7.03
N ALA A 123 -7.04 -7.87 -6.83
CA ALA A 123 -6.82 -9.31 -6.72
C ALA A 123 -6.16 -9.89 -7.99
N ASN A 124 -6.64 -9.48 -9.17
CA ASN A 124 -6.11 -9.94 -10.47
C ASN A 124 -4.67 -9.47 -10.70
N ILE A 125 -4.36 -8.22 -10.33
CA ILE A 125 -2.98 -7.72 -10.43
C ILE A 125 -2.07 -8.58 -9.54
N ILE A 126 -2.47 -8.84 -8.30
CA ILE A 126 -1.69 -9.65 -7.35
C ILE A 126 -1.45 -11.07 -7.87
N THR A 127 -2.49 -11.75 -8.37
CA THR A 127 -2.37 -13.12 -8.90
C THR A 127 -1.46 -13.20 -10.13
N SER A 128 -1.39 -12.13 -10.94
CA SER A 128 -0.52 -12.09 -12.12
C SER A 128 0.99 -12.04 -11.81
N THR A 129 1.39 -11.69 -10.57
CA THR A 129 2.79 -11.36 -10.23
C THR A 129 3.72 -12.56 -10.00
N LYS A 130 3.28 -13.80 -10.23
CA LYS A 130 4.07 -15.05 -10.12
C LYS A 130 4.90 -15.17 -8.81
N GLY A 131 4.46 -14.56 -7.71
CA GLY A 131 5.17 -14.59 -6.43
C GLY A 131 6.34 -13.63 -6.25
N TYR A 132 6.53 -12.68 -7.17
CA TYR A 132 7.62 -11.69 -7.08
C TYR A 132 7.31 -10.50 -6.15
N LEU A 133 6.06 -10.30 -5.74
CA LEU A 133 5.69 -9.22 -4.83
C LEU A 133 6.38 -9.35 -3.46
N ASN A 134 7.23 -8.37 -3.14
CA ASN A 134 7.89 -8.24 -1.85
C ASN A 134 7.33 -7.07 -1.01
N LYS A 135 6.62 -6.14 -1.63
CA LYS A 135 5.99 -5.00 -0.96
C LYS A 135 4.61 -4.69 -1.54
N ILE A 136 3.62 -4.68 -0.67
CA ILE A 136 2.24 -4.28 -1.00
C ILE A 136 1.82 -3.15 -0.06
N ASN A 137 1.30 -2.07 -0.63
CA ASN A 137 0.67 -0.97 0.09
C ASN A 137 -0.64 -0.65 -0.60
N ILE A 138 -1.75 -1.01 0.02
CA ILE A 138 -3.10 -0.74 -0.47
C ILE A 138 -3.75 0.19 0.54
N ASP A 139 -4.02 1.40 0.09
CA ASP A 139 -4.53 2.49 0.91
C ASP A 139 -5.69 3.18 0.18
N ILE A 140 -6.67 2.36 -0.18
CA ILE A 140 -7.83 2.74 -0.98
C ILE A 140 -8.99 3.16 -0.08
N ASP A 141 -9.78 4.10 -0.59
CA ASP A 141 -10.99 4.58 0.06
C ASP A 141 -12.21 3.75 -0.37
N HIS A 142 -13.15 3.56 0.57
CA HIS A 142 -14.48 2.99 0.32
C HIS A 142 -14.54 1.68 -0.48
N HIS A 143 -13.94 0.58 0.02
CA HIS A 143 -14.16 -0.77 -0.54
C HIS A 143 -15.05 -1.63 0.35
N SER A 144 -15.71 -2.65 -0.23
CA SER A 144 -16.56 -3.61 0.50
C SER A 144 -15.74 -4.68 1.22
N ASP A 145 -16.36 -5.37 2.18
CA ASP A 145 -15.77 -6.51 2.90
C ASP A 145 -15.42 -7.65 1.93
N ILE A 146 -16.27 -7.89 0.93
CA ILE A 146 -16.02 -8.88 -0.13
C ILE A 146 -14.72 -8.57 -0.87
N ASN A 147 -14.49 -7.30 -1.23
CA ASN A 147 -13.25 -6.91 -1.91
C ASN A 147 -12.05 -6.96 -0.95
N ASN A 148 -12.22 -6.59 0.32
CA ASN A 148 -11.16 -6.71 1.33
C ASN A 148 -10.71 -8.17 1.48
N GLN A 149 -11.67 -9.08 1.63
CA GLN A 149 -11.44 -10.52 1.66
C GLN A 149 -10.70 -10.99 0.41
N ARG A 150 -11.22 -10.70 -0.80
CA ARG A 150 -10.59 -11.11 -2.07
C ARG A 150 -9.14 -10.65 -2.20
N ILE A 151 -8.83 -9.42 -1.77
CA ILE A 151 -7.47 -8.91 -1.76
C ILE A 151 -6.59 -9.71 -0.79
N ILE A 152 -7.04 -9.91 0.45
CA ILE A 152 -6.29 -10.66 1.47
C ILE A 152 -6.02 -12.10 0.98
N GLN A 153 -7.03 -12.75 0.39
CA GLN A 153 -6.92 -14.08 -0.18
C GLN A 153 -5.94 -14.16 -1.35
N ALA A 154 -5.98 -13.19 -2.27
CA ALA A 154 -5.01 -13.12 -3.35
C ALA A 154 -3.58 -13.00 -2.82
N ILE A 155 -3.35 -12.20 -1.77
CA ILE A 155 -2.04 -12.01 -1.16
C ILE A 155 -1.51 -13.34 -0.60
N TYR A 156 -2.26 -14.01 0.26
CA TYR A 156 -1.71 -15.19 0.94
C TYR A 156 -1.60 -16.42 0.05
N ARG A 157 -2.29 -16.46 -1.09
CA ARG A 157 -2.15 -17.51 -2.10
C ARG A 157 -0.99 -17.29 -3.06
N ASN A 158 -0.62 -16.04 -3.33
CA ASN A 158 0.30 -15.71 -4.43
C ASN A 158 1.58 -15.00 -3.99
N CYS A 159 1.71 -14.52 -2.75
CA CYS A 159 2.84 -13.69 -2.33
C CYS A 159 3.70 -14.34 -1.22
N PRO A 160 4.36 -15.49 -1.48
CA PRO A 160 5.18 -16.16 -0.47
C PRO A 160 6.38 -15.30 -0.04
N ASN A 161 6.91 -14.46 -0.94
CA ASN A 161 8.10 -13.60 -0.72
C ASN A 161 7.77 -12.22 -0.12
N LEU A 162 6.55 -12.01 0.33
CA LEU A 162 6.10 -10.71 0.83
C LEU A 162 6.87 -10.32 2.11
N LYS A 163 7.54 -9.17 2.08
CA LYS A 163 8.31 -8.62 3.22
C LYS A 163 7.59 -7.51 3.94
N ARG A 164 6.81 -6.70 3.21
CA ARG A 164 6.15 -5.50 3.74
C ARG A 164 4.72 -5.42 3.24
N LEU A 165 3.79 -5.31 4.18
CA LEU A 165 2.37 -5.23 3.89
C LEU A 165 1.75 -4.02 4.60
N LYS A 166 1.02 -3.19 3.85
CA LYS A 166 0.13 -2.15 4.35
C LYS A 166 -1.24 -2.34 3.72
N LEU A 167 -2.28 -2.55 4.53
CA LEU A 167 -3.67 -2.68 4.09
C LEU A 167 -4.65 -2.42 5.25
N GLU A 168 -5.91 -2.14 4.93
CA GLU A 168 -7.00 -2.24 5.89
C GLU A 168 -7.40 -3.71 6.10
N ILE A 169 -7.66 -4.09 7.35
CA ILE A 169 -8.29 -5.38 7.69
C ILE A 169 -9.62 -5.07 8.34
N LYS A 170 -10.70 -5.40 7.65
CA LYS A 170 -12.05 -5.17 8.18
C LYS A 170 -12.43 -6.25 9.18
N ASN A 171 -13.35 -5.92 10.10
CA ASN A 171 -13.76 -6.81 11.17
C ASN A 171 -14.20 -8.20 10.68
N ASN A 172 -15.01 -8.23 9.62
CA ASN A 172 -15.51 -9.47 9.01
C ASN A 172 -14.41 -10.31 8.32
N ASN A 173 -13.21 -9.75 8.17
CA ASN A 173 -12.08 -10.39 7.50
C ASN A 173 -10.86 -10.57 8.42
N ILE A 174 -11.00 -10.37 9.74
CA ILE A 174 -9.92 -10.64 10.71
C ILE A 174 -9.51 -12.12 10.67
N SER A 175 -10.43 -13.03 10.41
CA SER A 175 -10.13 -14.47 10.27
C SER A 175 -9.17 -14.77 9.11
N GLU A 176 -9.17 -13.95 8.04
CA GLU A 176 -8.28 -14.10 6.89
C GLU A 176 -6.83 -13.67 7.21
N LEU A 177 -6.60 -12.99 8.34
CA LEU A 177 -5.27 -12.61 8.78
C LEU A 177 -4.43 -13.83 9.17
N GLU A 178 -5.04 -14.87 9.73
CA GLU A 178 -4.34 -16.10 10.11
C GLU A 178 -3.67 -16.82 8.92
N PRO A 179 -4.39 -17.19 7.84
CA PRO A 179 -3.74 -17.78 6.67
C PRO A 179 -2.74 -16.81 6.02
N LEU A 180 -2.99 -15.50 6.05
CA LEU A 180 -2.04 -14.51 5.54
C LEU A 180 -0.69 -14.55 6.26
N LEU A 181 -0.70 -14.56 7.59
CA LEU A 181 0.53 -14.57 8.38
C LEU A 181 1.30 -15.89 8.22
N ARG A 182 0.58 -17.02 8.09
CA ARG A 182 1.19 -18.34 7.88
C ARG A 182 1.84 -18.48 6.50
N SER A 183 1.19 -17.96 5.45
CA SER A 183 1.72 -18.04 4.08
C SER A 183 2.90 -17.09 3.86
N CYS A 184 2.81 -15.85 4.35
CA CYS A 184 3.82 -14.82 4.12
C CYS A 184 4.99 -14.90 5.15
N LYS A 185 5.75 -16.00 5.12
CA LYS A 185 6.81 -16.30 6.12
C LYS A 185 7.95 -15.26 6.19
N TYR A 186 8.16 -14.49 5.12
CA TYR A 186 9.18 -13.42 5.07
C TYR A 186 8.66 -12.04 5.51
N LEU A 187 7.40 -11.95 5.93
CA LEU A 187 6.79 -10.69 6.35
C LEU A 187 7.53 -10.15 7.58
N ASN A 188 8.13 -8.97 7.44
CA ASN A 188 8.87 -8.31 8.52
C ASN A 188 8.23 -7.00 8.99
N LYS A 189 7.34 -6.43 8.17
CA LYS A 189 6.57 -5.23 8.51
C LYS A 189 5.11 -5.39 8.11
N LEU A 190 4.24 -5.17 9.07
CA LEU A 190 2.79 -5.10 8.89
C LEU A 190 2.28 -3.72 9.32
N HIS A 191 1.51 -3.08 8.45
CA HIS A 191 0.77 -1.85 8.76
C HIS A 191 -0.71 -2.10 8.53
N ILE A 192 -1.49 -2.13 9.60
CA ILE A 192 -2.95 -2.25 9.53
C ILE A 192 -3.57 -0.86 9.54
N LEU A 193 -4.30 -0.55 8.47
CA LEU A 193 -5.01 0.71 8.28
C LEU A 193 -6.38 0.67 8.95
N LYS A 194 -6.87 1.86 9.29
CA LYS A 194 -8.26 2.11 9.65
C LYS A 194 -8.76 3.26 8.78
N ARG A 195 -9.68 2.98 7.86
CA ARG A 195 -10.29 3.99 6.97
C ARG A 195 -11.71 4.35 7.38
N ASN A 196 -12.43 3.41 7.98
CA ASN A 196 -13.78 3.65 8.51
C ASN A 196 -13.75 4.04 10.01
N ASN A 197 -14.78 4.79 10.41
CA ASN A 197 -15.14 5.10 11.79
C ASN A 197 -15.71 3.91 12.58
N ALA A 198 -15.95 2.76 11.94
CA ALA A 198 -16.38 1.56 12.64
C ALA A 198 -15.38 1.16 13.75
N ILE A 199 -15.90 0.65 14.86
CA ILE A 199 -15.07 0.09 15.94
C ILE A 199 -14.34 -1.12 15.38
N THR A 200 -13.01 -1.11 15.44
CA THR A 200 -12.20 -2.23 14.98
C THR A 200 -12.09 -3.24 16.11
N ASN A 201 -12.30 -4.53 15.83
CA ASN A 201 -12.12 -5.59 16.83
C ASN A 201 -10.62 -5.90 17.01
N TRP A 202 -9.92 -4.97 17.66
CA TRP A 202 -8.48 -5.07 17.91
C TRP A 202 -8.12 -6.29 18.75
N ASN A 203 -8.99 -6.73 19.66
CA ASN A 203 -8.76 -7.91 20.49
C ASN A 203 -8.55 -9.17 19.64
N ASN A 204 -9.47 -9.43 18.72
CA ASN A 204 -9.35 -10.57 17.81
C ASN A 204 -8.13 -10.42 16.89
N CYS A 205 -7.86 -9.20 16.41
CA CYS A 205 -6.68 -8.92 15.60
C CYS A 205 -5.38 -9.27 16.36
N PHE A 206 -5.21 -8.80 17.60
CA PHE A 206 -4.04 -9.07 18.43
C PHE A 206 -3.91 -10.55 18.82
N LYS A 207 -5.03 -11.24 19.06
CA LYS A 207 -5.04 -12.69 19.30
C LYS A 207 -4.53 -13.47 18.09
N VAL A 208 -4.95 -13.10 16.87
CA VAL A 208 -4.44 -13.72 15.64
C VAL A 208 -2.96 -13.37 15.42
N LEU A 209 -2.57 -12.12 15.64
CA LEU A 209 -1.19 -11.68 15.49
C LEU A 209 -0.24 -12.42 16.44
N SER A 210 -0.55 -12.51 17.73
CA SER A 210 0.27 -13.24 18.71
C SER A 210 0.49 -14.71 18.33
N LYS A 211 -0.59 -15.38 17.91
CA LYS A 211 -0.58 -16.81 17.58
C LYS A 211 0.11 -17.12 16.25
N SER A 212 -0.21 -16.36 15.20
CA SER A 212 0.04 -16.80 13.81
C SER A 212 1.12 -16.00 13.08
N SER A 213 1.65 -14.93 13.69
CA SER A 213 2.70 -14.13 13.03
C SER A 213 3.95 -14.96 12.74
N PRO A 214 4.62 -14.72 11.59
CA PRO A 214 5.89 -15.36 11.29
C PRO A 214 7.00 -14.81 12.19
N THR A 215 8.08 -15.58 12.36
CA THR A 215 9.21 -15.24 13.25
C THR A 215 9.91 -13.93 12.85
N ASN A 216 9.92 -13.61 11.56
CA ASN A 216 10.53 -12.40 11.01
C ASN A 216 9.71 -11.12 11.24
N LEU A 217 8.42 -11.25 11.60
CA LEU A 217 7.55 -10.10 11.79
C LEU A 217 7.88 -9.42 13.12
N SER A 218 8.46 -8.22 13.03
CA SER A 218 8.85 -7.43 14.22
C SER A 218 8.42 -5.98 14.13
N LYS A 219 8.00 -5.48 12.96
CA LYS A 219 7.62 -4.08 12.77
C LYS A 219 6.12 -3.96 12.58
N PHE A 220 5.45 -3.36 13.54
CA PHE A 220 4.01 -3.11 13.47
C PHE A 220 3.73 -1.64 13.35
N LYS A 221 2.70 -1.35 12.57
CA LYS A 221 2.08 -0.06 12.52
C LYS A 221 0.56 -0.23 12.56
N PHE A 222 -0.09 0.49 13.45
CA PHE A 222 -1.55 0.46 13.59
C PHE A 222 -2.07 1.88 13.43
N ASP A 223 -3.02 2.05 12.52
CA ASP A 223 -3.79 3.28 12.45
C ASP A 223 -5.07 3.09 13.28
N CYS A 224 -5.33 4.02 14.18
CA CYS A 224 -6.56 4.10 14.96
C CYS A 224 -6.98 5.56 15.07
N ARG A 225 -8.25 5.83 15.42
CA ARG A 225 -8.64 7.22 15.66
C ARG A 225 -8.07 7.67 16.99
N ASP A 226 -8.34 6.87 18.01
CA ASP A 226 -7.87 7.07 19.37
C ASP A 226 -7.18 5.79 19.85
N ILE A 227 -6.13 5.92 20.66
CA ILE A 227 -5.50 4.79 21.37
C ILE A 227 -6.48 4.13 22.34
N ASN A 228 -7.55 4.83 22.75
CA ASN A 228 -8.60 4.31 23.60
C ASN A 228 -9.43 3.20 22.92
N GLU A 229 -9.27 3.02 21.59
CA GLU A 229 -9.82 1.87 20.87
C GLU A 229 -9.16 0.54 21.27
N PHE A 230 -7.98 0.58 21.89
CA PHE A 230 -7.28 -0.62 22.35
C PHE A 230 -7.64 -0.91 23.81
N GLN A 231 -8.14 -2.12 24.05
CA GLN A 231 -8.24 -2.63 25.41
C GLN A 231 -6.84 -2.97 25.93
N LEU A 232 -6.46 -2.38 27.07
CA LEU A 232 -5.13 -2.55 27.66
C LEU A 232 -4.81 -4.01 27.95
N ASP A 233 -5.77 -4.77 28.48
CA ASP A 233 -5.60 -6.21 28.74
C ASP A 233 -5.30 -7.00 27.47
N SER A 234 -5.93 -6.64 26.33
CA SER A 234 -5.65 -7.31 25.06
C SER A 234 -4.27 -6.96 24.52
N LEU A 235 -3.80 -5.72 24.71
CA LEU A 235 -2.43 -5.32 24.34
C LEU A 235 -1.42 -6.00 25.24
N GLU A 236 -1.70 -6.11 26.53
CA GLU A 236 -0.86 -6.79 27.49
C GLU A 236 -0.66 -8.26 27.11
N LEU A 237 -1.76 -8.98 26.83
CA LEU A 237 -1.73 -10.35 26.34
C LEU A 237 -0.94 -10.47 25.03
N PHE A 238 -1.11 -9.51 24.10
CA PHE A 238 -0.35 -9.49 22.86
C PHE A 238 1.16 -9.39 23.10
N PHE A 239 1.58 -8.49 23.99
CA PHE A 239 2.98 -8.29 24.32
C PHE A 239 3.56 -9.46 25.10
N ASP A 240 2.82 -10.03 26.06
CA ASP A 240 3.27 -11.20 26.82
C ASP A 240 3.48 -12.43 25.93
N ASN A 241 2.62 -12.62 24.94
CA ASN A 241 2.77 -13.69 23.94
C ASN A 241 3.91 -13.45 22.94
N TRP A 242 4.60 -12.30 23.01
CA TRP A 242 5.71 -11.98 22.13
C TRP A 242 7.11 -12.25 22.70
N LYS A 243 7.21 -12.74 23.95
CA LYS A 243 8.49 -12.93 24.67
C LYS A 243 9.51 -13.82 23.96
N VAL A 244 9.06 -14.78 23.14
CA VAL A 244 9.92 -15.75 22.45
C VAL A 244 10.39 -15.24 21.07
N ARG A 245 9.99 -14.03 20.68
CA ARG A 245 10.24 -13.45 19.35
C ARG A 245 11.20 -12.27 19.44
N GLN A 246 11.67 -11.81 18.28
CA GLN A 246 12.44 -10.57 18.23
C GLN A 246 11.60 -9.40 18.78
N PRO A 247 12.23 -8.50 19.57
CA PRO A 247 11.57 -7.33 20.12
C PRO A 247 10.85 -6.49 19.05
N MET A 248 9.64 -6.03 19.38
CA MET A 248 8.80 -5.27 18.46
C MET A 248 9.32 -3.85 18.24
N ILE A 249 9.10 -3.35 17.03
CA ILE A 249 9.09 -1.92 16.71
C ILE A 249 7.63 -1.55 16.48
N LEU A 250 7.07 -0.74 17.37
CA LEU A 250 5.67 -0.36 17.37
C LEU A 250 5.50 1.10 16.95
N GLN A 251 4.57 1.34 16.04
CA GLN A 251 4.09 2.66 15.70
C GLN A 251 2.56 2.70 15.75
N PHE A 252 2.01 3.69 16.43
CA PHE A 252 0.59 4.00 16.35
C PHE A 252 0.42 5.33 15.62
N ASN A 253 -0.46 5.38 14.62
CA ASN A 253 -0.97 6.65 14.12
C ASN A 253 -2.34 6.88 14.73
N SER A 254 -2.49 7.93 15.52
CA SER A 254 -3.70 8.22 16.26
C SER A 254 -3.76 9.70 16.60
N TYR A 255 -4.96 10.24 16.80
CA TYR A 255 -5.11 11.50 17.52
C TYR A 255 -4.66 11.31 18.98
N ILE A 256 -3.81 12.22 19.47
CA ILE A 256 -3.27 12.15 20.83
C ILE A 256 -4.21 12.92 21.75
N ASN A 257 -4.89 12.18 22.65
CA ASN A 257 -5.64 12.76 23.75
C ASN A 257 -4.93 12.40 25.07
N LEU A 258 -4.42 13.39 25.81
CA LEU A 258 -3.58 13.20 27.00
C LEU A 258 -4.38 12.87 28.29
N ASN A 259 -5.40 12.03 28.17
CA ASN A 259 -6.27 11.63 29.29
C ASN A 259 -5.61 10.55 30.19
N ILE A 260 -6.34 10.08 31.21
CA ILE A 260 -5.85 9.02 32.12
C ILE A 260 -5.53 7.72 31.36
N GLN A 261 -6.40 7.33 30.42
CA GLN A 261 -6.23 6.13 29.61
C GLN A 261 -4.94 6.18 28.76
N TYR A 262 -4.56 7.36 28.25
CA TYR A 262 -3.27 7.58 27.60
C TYR A 262 -2.10 7.34 28.55
N LYS A 263 -2.18 7.82 29.79
CA LYS A 263 -1.13 7.58 30.79
C LYS A 263 -0.97 6.09 31.08
N ASP A 264 -2.08 5.35 31.21
CA ASP A 264 -2.04 3.90 31.47
C ASP A 264 -1.53 3.11 30.26
N PHE A 265 -1.93 3.49 29.05
CA PHE A 265 -1.36 2.97 27.81
C PHE A 265 0.17 3.20 27.75
N MET A 266 0.65 4.40 28.06
CA MET A 266 2.09 4.69 28.07
C MET A 266 2.84 3.92 29.16
N ARG A 267 2.26 3.76 30.36
CA ARG A 267 2.80 2.89 31.42
C ARG A 267 2.93 1.45 30.96
N LEU A 268 1.93 0.92 30.24
CA LEU A 268 1.98 -0.41 29.66
C LEU A 268 3.12 -0.53 28.64
N ILE A 269 3.26 0.43 27.72
CA ILE A 269 4.36 0.45 26.75
C ILE A 269 5.73 0.46 27.46
N ASP A 270 5.92 1.30 28.46
CA ASP A 270 7.20 1.39 29.16
C ASP A 270 7.51 0.14 29.99
N LYS A 271 6.50 -0.51 30.57
CA LYS A 271 6.63 -1.84 31.18
C LYS A 271 7.19 -2.86 30.18
N TYR A 272 6.65 -2.91 28.96
CA TYR A 272 7.09 -3.88 27.94
C TYR A 272 8.36 -3.48 27.19
N LYS A 273 8.77 -2.21 27.22
CA LYS A 273 10.14 -1.80 26.86
C LYS A 273 11.16 -2.33 27.87
N LYS A 274 10.91 -2.16 29.17
CA LYS A 274 11.80 -2.65 30.24
C LYS A 274 11.93 -4.18 30.23
N LYS A 275 10.85 -4.90 29.91
CA LYS A 275 10.87 -6.37 29.72
C LYS A 275 11.60 -6.83 28.44
N GLY A 276 11.97 -5.91 27.54
CA GLY A 276 12.64 -6.22 26.28
C GLY A 276 11.71 -6.64 25.13
N ASN A 277 10.38 -6.73 25.35
CA ASN A 277 9.41 -7.07 24.30
C ASN A 277 9.27 -5.99 23.24
N ILE A 278 9.44 -4.72 23.61
CA ILE A 278 9.36 -3.56 22.71
C ILE A 278 10.72 -2.89 22.64
N LYS A 279 11.34 -2.90 21.46
CA LYS A 279 12.61 -2.21 21.21
C LYS A 279 12.44 -0.73 20.94
N TYR A 280 11.42 -0.36 20.18
CA TYR A 280 11.14 1.03 19.82
C TYR A 280 9.65 1.27 19.74
N PHE A 281 9.23 2.45 20.19
CA PHE A 281 7.84 2.85 20.22
C PHE A 281 7.70 4.32 19.79
N VAL A 282 6.71 4.62 18.96
CA VAL A 282 6.34 5.99 18.62
C VAL A 282 4.84 6.12 18.38
N ILE A 283 4.25 7.22 18.83
CA ILE A 283 2.92 7.66 18.40
C ILE A 283 3.11 8.82 17.44
N LYS A 284 2.44 8.78 16.30
CA LYS A 284 2.35 9.92 15.38
C LYS A 284 0.93 10.43 15.36
N SER A 285 0.75 11.74 15.52
CA SER A 285 -0.53 12.36 15.27
C SER A 285 -0.96 12.04 13.84
N ALA A 286 -2.13 11.42 13.68
CA ALA A 286 -2.81 11.47 12.40
C ALA A 286 -3.24 12.92 12.18
N ILE A 287 -2.92 13.49 11.01
CA ILE A 287 -3.46 14.79 10.56
C ILE A 287 -4.82 14.48 9.96
#